data_AF-A0A1M6XY25-F1
#
_entry.id   AF-A0A1M6XY25-F1
#
_cell.length_a   1.000
_cell.length_b   1.000
_cell.length_c   1.000
_cell.angle_alpha   90.00
_cell.angle_beta   90.00
_cell.angle_gamma   90.00
#
_symmetry.space_group_name_H-M   'P 1'
#
loop_
_entity.id
_entity.type
_entity.pdbx_description
1 polymer ?
#
loop_
_entity_poly.entity_id
_entity_poly.type
_entity_poly.pdbx_seq_one_letter_code
_entity_poly.pdbx_strand_id
1 'polypeptide(L)'
;MNRIVIILSFIFFSGITHAQDSLAVAEPPKMSTVKYTEKDIKVDSATVGVKAFSKNFKKKYTNPDFVYEYKAPEKGLWQRFLEWLGSIFKDWFSFESTESSINFVSILLKTLAVLIIIFVIYLIVKALINKEGQWIFGKNSGKKNIYYSDIEKNIHLLDFEKLIKESIQSGEKRVAIRYYYLWLLKVMAQNHYIEWDIEKTNSDYLYELQRPVHKEEFTYLSYLYNYIWYGEFEIDETTFKKAENRFKNAIKTFSNE
;
A
#
# COMPACT_ATOMS: atom_id res chain seq x y z
N MET A 1 -10.16 -33.87 -17.50
CA MET A 1 -10.54 -32.46 -17.62
C MET A 1 -11.23 -31.89 -16.39
N ASN A 2 -12.15 -32.61 -15.72
CA ASN A 2 -12.89 -32.09 -14.55
C ASN A 2 -12.05 -31.80 -13.29
N ARG A 3 -10.93 -32.51 -13.05
CA ARG A 3 -10.14 -32.33 -11.82
C ARG A 3 -9.31 -31.03 -11.81
N ILE A 4 -8.90 -30.55 -12.98
CA ILE A 4 -8.17 -29.28 -13.16
C ILE A 4 -9.06 -28.07 -12.82
N VAL A 5 -10.33 -28.13 -13.25
CA VAL A 5 -11.33 -27.07 -13.00
C VAL A 5 -11.65 -26.96 -11.51
N ILE A 6 -11.69 -28.09 -10.80
CA ILE A 6 -11.95 -28.12 -9.35
C ILE A 6 -10.79 -27.49 -8.56
N ILE A 7 -9.54 -27.75 -8.95
CA ILE A 7 -8.36 -27.18 -8.29
C ILE A 7 -8.23 -25.69 -8.57
N LEU A 8 -8.47 -25.24 -9.81
CA LEU A 8 -8.49 -23.82 -10.17
C LEU A 8 -9.62 -23.06 -9.46
N SER A 9 -10.79 -23.70 -9.28
CA SER A 9 -11.90 -23.15 -8.49
C SER A 9 -11.52 -22.99 -7.02
N PHE A 10 -10.81 -23.95 -6.44
CA PHE A 10 -10.41 -23.90 -5.02
C PHE A 10 -9.42 -22.76 -4.73
N ILE A 11 -8.47 -22.50 -5.65
CA ILE A 11 -7.50 -21.40 -5.53
C ILE A 11 -8.18 -20.02 -5.67
N PHE A 12 -9.22 -19.92 -6.50
CA PHE A 12 -9.99 -18.67 -6.68
C PHE A 12 -10.95 -18.38 -5.52
N PHE A 13 -11.41 -19.40 -4.78
CA PHE A 13 -12.35 -19.26 -3.66
C PHE A 13 -11.70 -19.19 -2.27
N SER A 14 -10.40 -19.40 -2.12
CA SER A 14 -9.66 -19.24 -0.85
C SER A 14 -9.36 -17.77 -0.46
N GLY A 15 -10.13 -16.81 -0.98
CA GLY A 15 -10.00 -15.40 -0.63
C GLY A 15 -10.47 -15.12 0.80
N ILE A 16 -9.51 -14.70 1.65
CA ILE A 16 -9.65 -13.96 2.90
C ILE A 16 -10.89 -14.34 3.73
N THR A 17 -10.80 -15.46 4.45
CA THR A 17 -11.61 -15.62 5.66
C THR A 17 -11.02 -14.72 6.74
N HIS A 18 -11.81 -13.75 7.21
CA HIS A 18 -11.51 -13.10 8.48
C HIS A 18 -11.62 -14.15 9.57
N ALA A 19 -10.49 -14.60 10.11
CA ALA A 19 -10.49 -15.40 11.32
C ALA A 19 -11.19 -14.59 12.42
N GLN A 20 -12.36 -15.05 12.86
CA GLN A 20 -13.01 -14.51 14.05
C GLN A 20 -12.32 -15.11 15.27
N ASP A 21 -11.09 -14.68 15.54
CA ASP A 21 -10.42 -14.95 16.80
C ASP A 21 -10.87 -13.92 17.83
N SER A 22 -11.89 -14.28 18.60
CA SER A 22 -11.89 -13.96 20.03
C SER A 22 -12.85 -14.91 20.76
N LEU A 23 -12.35 -16.06 21.20
CA LEU A 23 -12.90 -16.60 22.43
C LEU A 23 -12.51 -15.59 23.52
N ALA A 24 -13.51 -15.04 24.23
CA ALA A 24 -13.25 -14.22 25.39
C ALA A 24 -12.46 -15.07 26.39
N VAL A 25 -11.15 -14.85 26.46
CA VAL A 25 -10.33 -15.39 27.53
C VAL A 25 -10.86 -14.71 28.78
N ALA A 26 -11.64 -15.43 29.58
CA ALA A 26 -12.02 -14.98 30.90
C ALA A 26 -10.71 -14.67 31.64
N GLU A 27 -10.51 -13.40 31.98
CA GLU A 27 -9.36 -13.03 32.80
C GLU A 27 -9.42 -13.88 34.07
N PRO A 28 -8.36 -14.64 34.40
CA PRO A 28 -8.32 -15.37 35.66
C PRO A 28 -8.56 -14.35 36.77
N PRO A 29 -9.34 -14.70 37.81
CA PRO A 29 -9.70 -13.76 38.86
C PRO A 29 -8.43 -13.07 39.36
N LYS A 30 -8.43 -11.72 39.36
CA LYS A 30 -7.34 -10.92 39.92
C LYS A 30 -7.16 -11.34 41.38
N MET A 31 -6.30 -12.32 41.61
CA MET A 31 -5.88 -12.68 42.95
C MET A 31 -5.15 -11.47 43.50
N SER A 32 -5.67 -10.94 44.61
CA SER A 32 -4.98 -9.91 45.38
C SER A 32 -3.55 -10.39 45.61
N THR A 33 -2.58 -9.70 45.02
CA THR A 33 -1.16 -10.00 45.20
C THR A 33 -0.87 -9.88 46.69
N VAL A 34 -0.71 -11.02 47.37
CA VAL A 34 -0.28 -11.05 48.77
C VAL A 34 1.12 -10.46 48.79
N LYS A 35 1.24 -9.22 49.25
CA LYS A 35 2.53 -8.56 49.42
C LYS A 35 3.18 -9.15 50.67
N TYR A 36 4.02 -10.16 50.46
CA TYR A 36 4.90 -10.68 51.51
C TYR A 36 5.87 -9.57 51.92
N THR A 37 5.97 -9.33 53.22
CA THR A 37 6.98 -8.43 53.80
C THR A 37 8.19 -9.26 54.23
N GLU A 38 9.38 -8.69 54.39
CA GLU A 38 10.59 -9.43 54.80
C GLU A 38 10.40 -10.27 56.07
N LYS A 39 9.48 -9.86 56.96
CA LYS A 39 9.10 -10.59 58.18
C LYS A 39 8.37 -11.91 57.92
N ASP A 40 7.82 -12.11 56.73
CA ASP A 40 7.07 -13.31 56.34
C ASP A 40 7.97 -14.38 55.71
N ILE A 41 9.23 -14.04 55.41
CA ILE A 41 10.20 -14.93 54.78
C ILE A 41 10.98 -15.68 55.87
N LYS A 42 10.60 -16.94 56.12
CA LYS A 42 11.44 -17.84 56.93
C LYS A 42 12.57 -18.38 56.06
N VAL A 43 13.79 -17.88 56.29
CA VAL A 43 14.98 -18.37 55.59
C VAL A 43 15.36 -19.73 56.15
N ASP A 44 15.30 -20.76 55.31
CA ASP A 44 15.75 -22.10 55.67
C ASP A 44 17.25 -22.08 55.96
N SER A 45 17.59 -22.28 57.24
CA SER A 45 18.98 -22.32 57.72
C SER A 45 19.49 -23.76 57.84
N ALA A 46 18.73 -24.75 57.35
CA ALA A 46 19.16 -26.14 57.37
C ALA A 46 20.43 -26.31 56.54
N THR A 47 21.47 -26.85 57.17
CA THR A 47 22.73 -27.15 56.49
C THR A 47 22.54 -28.40 55.65
N VAL A 48 22.30 -28.24 54.35
CA VAL A 48 22.13 -29.37 53.44
C VAL A 48 23.51 -29.92 53.06
N GLY A 49 23.78 -31.17 53.43
CA GLY A 49 24.99 -31.86 53.00
C GLY A 49 25.03 -32.00 51.47
N VAL A 50 26.12 -31.56 50.85
CA VAL A 50 26.32 -31.69 49.40
C VAL A 50 26.42 -33.17 49.04
N LYS A 51 25.39 -33.70 48.36
CA LYS A 51 25.42 -35.08 47.84
C LYS A 51 26.19 -35.11 46.53
N ALA A 52 27.37 -35.73 46.55
CA ALA A 52 28.11 -36.05 45.34
C ALA A 52 27.62 -37.35 44.71
N PHE A 53 27.61 -37.42 43.38
CA PHE A 53 27.35 -38.68 42.68
C PHE A 53 28.47 -39.69 42.95
N SER A 54 28.12 -40.98 43.02
CA SER A 54 29.13 -42.04 43.14
C SER A 54 29.99 -42.08 41.87
N LYS A 55 31.29 -42.40 41.99
CA LYS A 55 32.24 -42.40 40.86
C LYS A 55 31.79 -43.24 39.65
N ASN A 56 30.93 -44.23 39.84
CA ASN A 56 30.44 -45.15 38.81
C ASN A 56 28.93 -45.09 38.58
N PHE A 57 28.26 -43.99 38.91
CA PHE A 57 26.79 -43.89 38.83
C PHE A 57 26.22 -44.30 37.45
N LYS A 58 26.96 -44.05 36.37
CA LYS A 58 26.56 -44.39 34.99
C LYS A 58 26.33 -45.90 34.76
N LYS A 59 27.00 -46.78 35.50
CA LYS A 59 26.81 -48.26 35.37
C LYS A 59 25.39 -48.70 35.72
N LYS A 60 24.64 -47.91 36.51
CA LYS A 60 23.25 -48.22 36.88
C LYS A 60 22.27 -48.02 35.71
N TYR A 61 22.68 -47.29 34.66
CA TYR A 61 21.81 -46.82 33.58
C TYR A 61 22.15 -47.46 32.23
N THR A 62 22.73 -48.66 32.23
CA THR A 62 23.10 -49.40 31.01
C THR A 62 22.08 -50.46 30.60
N ASN A 63 21.01 -50.65 31.39
CA ASN A 63 19.94 -51.59 31.07
C ASN A 63 19.15 -51.09 29.83
N PRO A 64 18.68 -51.97 28.92
CA PRO A 64 17.71 -51.66 27.86
C PRO A 64 16.58 -50.71 28.26
N ASP A 65 16.10 -50.75 29.51
CA ASP A 65 15.09 -49.83 30.05
C ASP A 65 15.51 -48.33 30.00
N PHE A 66 16.81 -48.06 29.85
CA PHE A 66 17.40 -46.73 29.69
C PHE A 66 17.84 -46.42 28.25
N VAL A 67 17.55 -47.32 27.31
CA VAL A 67 17.75 -47.08 25.88
C VAL A 67 16.47 -46.45 25.34
N TYR A 68 16.43 -45.11 25.38
CA TYR A 68 15.33 -44.36 24.80
C TYR A 68 15.36 -44.49 23.27
N GLU A 69 14.28 -45.00 22.68
CA GLU A 69 14.12 -45.04 21.22
C GLU A 69 14.20 -43.61 20.66
N TYR A 70 15.10 -43.40 19.69
CA TYR A 70 15.04 -42.22 18.84
C TYR A 70 13.76 -42.32 18.01
N LYS A 71 12.68 -41.69 18.46
CA LYS A 71 11.53 -41.42 17.58
C LYS A 71 12.06 -40.61 16.40
N ALA A 72 11.91 -41.14 15.19
CA ALA A 72 12.27 -40.41 13.98
C ALA A 72 11.59 -39.02 14.05
N PRO A 73 12.31 -37.93 13.74
CA PRO A 73 11.76 -36.58 13.85
C PRO A 73 10.47 -36.51 13.04
N GLU A 74 9.41 -35.99 13.65
CA GLU A 74 8.14 -35.83 12.96
C GLU A 74 8.35 -34.95 11.73
N LYS A 75 7.92 -35.44 10.56
CA LYS A 75 8.05 -34.69 9.30
C LYS A 75 7.38 -33.32 9.44
N GLY A 76 8.14 -32.27 9.15
CA GLY A 76 7.65 -30.89 9.17
C GLY A 76 6.51 -30.68 8.17
N LEU A 77 5.68 -29.66 8.43
CA LEU A 77 4.53 -29.32 7.58
C LEU A 77 4.92 -29.13 6.11
N TRP A 78 6.09 -28.52 5.86
CA TRP A 78 6.62 -28.32 4.51
C TRP A 78 6.96 -29.64 3.80
N GLN A 79 7.53 -30.60 4.52
CA GLN A 79 7.87 -31.90 3.96
C GLN A 79 6.62 -32.72 3.63
N ARG A 80 5.59 -32.66 4.49
CA ARG A 80 4.28 -33.27 4.23
C ARG A 80 3.60 -32.64 3.01
N PHE A 81 3.68 -31.32 2.87
CA PHE A 81 3.15 -30.60 1.71
C PHE A 81 3.85 -31.03 0.40
N LEU A 82 5.18 -31.11 0.39
CA LEU A 82 5.93 -31.55 -0.79
C LEU A 82 5.64 -33.02 -1.16
N GLU A 83 5.48 -33.90 -0.18
CA GLU A 83 5.10 -35.29 -0.42
C GLU A 83 3.69 -35.42 -1.00
N TRP A 84 2.72 -34.68 -0.45
CA TRP A 84 1.36 -34.60 -1.00
C TRP A 84 1.36 -34.07 -2.43
N LEU A 85 2.06 -32.96 -2.69
CA LEU A 85 2.15 -32.35 -4.01
C LEU A 85 2.86 -33.29 -5.01
N GLY A 86 3.93 -33.96 -4.57
CA GLY A 86 4.64 -34.97 -5.36
C GLY A 86 3.76 -36.15 -5.74
N SER A 87 2.83 -36.57 -4.87
CA SER A 87 1.89 -37.65 -5.17
C SER A 87 0.87 -37.24 -6.25
N ILE A 88 0.36 -36.00 -6.23
CA ILE A 88 -0.52 -35.47 -7.26
C ILE A 88 0.16 -35.45 -8.64
N PHE A 89 1.42 -35.00 -8.70
CA PHE A 89 2.18 -34.95 -9.94
C PHE A 89 2.56 -36.35 -10.46
N LYS A 90 2.84 -37.30 -9.56
CA LYS A 90 3.07 -38.71 -9.93
C LYS A 90 1.87 -39.28 -10.69
N ASP A 91 0.66 -39.03 -10.20
CA ASP A 91 -0.57 -39.53 -10.81
C ASP A 91 -0.90 -38.84 -12.15
N TRP A 92 -0.42 -37.61 -12.36
CA TRP A 92 -0.69 -36.84 -13.59
C TRP A 92 0.32 -37.08 -14.71
N PHE A 93 1.58 -37.35 -14.35
CA PHE A 93 2.68 -37.51 -15.30
C PHE A 93 3.23 -38.94 -15.36
N SER A 94 2.62 -39.88 -14.63
CA SER A 94 2.96 -41.31 -14.63
C SER A 94 4.45 -41.58 -14.38
N PHE A 95 5.06 -40.88 -13.41
CA PHE A 95 6.47 -41.07 -13.09
C PHE A 95 6.73 -42.44 -12.45
N GLU A 96 7.79 -43.13 -12.90
CA GLU A 96 8.13 -44.51 -12.47
C GLU A 96 8.46 -44.62 -10.97
N SER A 97 8.91 -43.55 -10.31
CA SER A 97 9.24 -43.56 -8.87
C SER A 97 8.78 -42.30 -8.13
N THR A 98 8.42 -42.46 -6.85
CA THR A 98 7.97 -41.37 -5.96
C THR A 98 9.11 -40.38 -5.65
N GLU A 99 10.36 -40.85 -5.67
CA GLU A 99 11.53 -39.99 -5.45
C GLU A 99 11.79 -39.06 -6.64
N SER A 100 11.64 -39.58 -7.87
CA SER A 100 11.73 -38.78 -9.09
C SER A 100 10.64 -37.71 -9.17
N SER A 101 9.42 -38.01 -8.71
CA SER A 101 8.34 -37.02 -8.70
C SER A 101 8.57 -35.89 -7.70
N ILE A 102 9.09 -36.19 -6.51
CA ILE A 102 9.45 -35.18 -5.50
C ILE A 102 10.59 -34.28 -6.01
N ASN A 103 11.62 -34.86 -6.63
CA ASN A 103 12.73 -34.11 -7.22
C ASN A 103 12.27 -33.19 -8.35
N PHE A 104 11.40 -33.68 -9.24
CA PHE A 104 10.80 -32.88 -10.31
C PHE A 104 9.99 -31.70 -9.77
N VAL A 105 9.11 -31.94 -8.79
CA VAL A 105 8.30 -30.88 -8.16
C VAL A 105 9.18 -29.85 -7.46
N SER A 106 10.25 -30.27 -6.79
CA SER A 106 11.21 -29.37 -6.15
C SER A 106 11.92 -28.47 -7.16
N ILE A 107 12.37 -29.02 -8.29
CA ILE A 107 12.98 -28.26 -9.38
C ILE A 107 11.98 -27.28 -9.99
N LEU A 108 10.74 -27.73 -10.26
CA LEU A 108 9.67 -26.91 -10.81
C LEU A 108 9.32 -25.72 -9.91
N LEU A 109 9.21 -25.93 -8.59
CA LEU A 109 8.93 -24.85 -7.66
C LEU A 109 10.08 -23.85 -7.56
N LYS A 110 11.34 -24.31 -7.60
CA LYS A 110 12.51 -23.43 -7.61
C LYS A 110 12.58 -22.60 -8.90
N THR A 111 12.34 -23.20 -10.06
CA THR A 111 12.34 -22.47 -11.34
C THR A 111 11.21 -21.45 -11.39
N LEU A 112 10.01 -21.81 -10.90
CA LEU A 112 8.89 -20.88 -10.79
C LEU A 112 9.19 -19.71 -9.84
N ALA A 113 9.81 -19.97 -8.69
CA ALA A 113 10.20 -18.92 -7.76
C ALA A 113 11.19 -17.92 -8.39
N VAL A 114 12.18 -18.41 -9.13
CA VAL A 114 13.13 -17.55 -9.88
C VAL A 114 12.41 -16.72 -10.95
N LEU A 115 11.48 -17.33 -11.70
CA LEU A 115 10.68 -16.62 -12.69
C LEU A 115 9.80 -15.52 -12.07
N ILE A 116 9.20 -15.79 -10.90
CA ILE A 116 8.42 -14.78 -10.16
C ILE A 116 9.32 -13.61 -9.75
N ILE A 117 10.52 -13.86 -9.26
CA ILE A 117 11.47 -12.80 -8.89
C ILE A 117 11.82 -11.95 -10.11
N ILE A 118 12.17 -12.58 -11.24
CA ILE A 118 12.47 -11.86 -12.49
C ILE A 118 11.26 -11.05 -12.96
N PHE A 119 10.05 -11.61 -12.87
CA PHE A 119 8.81 -10.93 -13.24
C PHE A 119 8.53 -9.72 -12.35
N VAL A 120 8.74 -9.83 -11.03
CA VAL A 120 8.58 -8.72 -10.09
C VAL A 120 9.60 -7.62 -10.38
N ILE A 121 10.87 -7.97 -10.61
CA ILE A 121 11.90 -6.99 -11.01
C ILE A 121 11.51 -6.28 -12.30
N TYR A 122 11.04 -7.03 -13.30
CA TYR A 122 10.52 -6.46 -14.55
C TYR A 122 9.35 -5.48 -14.29
N LEU A 123 8.39 -5.83 -13.43
CA LEU A 123 7.28 -4.94 -13.07
C LEU A 123 7.76 -3.67 -12.37
N ILE A 124 8.73 -3.77 -11.46
CA ILE A 124 9.31 -2.61 -10.76
C ILE A 124 10.00 -1.68 -11.76
N VAL A 125 10.88 -2.22 -12.62
CA VAL A 125 11.59 -1.44 -13.64
C VAL A 125 10.60 -0.78 -14.60
N LYS A 126 9.59 -1.52 -15.05
CA LYS A 126 8.52 -0.99 -15.91
C LYS A 126 7.73 0.12 -15.21
N ALA A 127 7.40 -0.04 -13.93
CA ALA A 127 6.67 0.96 -13.15
C ALA A 127 7.48 2.26 -12.96
N LEU A 128 8.79 2.15 -12.76
CA LEU A 128 9.68 3.30 -12.63
C LEU A 128 9.88 4.05 -13.95
N ILE A 129 10.06 3.33 -15.06
CA ILE A 129 10.27 3.94 -16.39
C ILE A 129 8.99 4.60 -16.91
N ASN A 130 7.82 4.03 -16.66
CA ASN A 130 6.57 4.56 -17.20
C ASN A 130 6.00 5.78 -16.46
N LYS A 131 6.63 6.31 -15.41
CA LYS A 131 6.16 7.47 -14.60
C LYS A 131 4.68 7.44 -14.14
N GLU A 132 3.98 6.33 -14.36
CA GLU A 132 2.57 6.12 -14.07
C GLU A 132 2.47 4.77 -13.34
N GLY A 133 2.80 4.77 -12.05
CA GLY A 133 2.57 3.66 -11.13
C GLY A 133 1.09 3.31 -10.92
N GLN A 134 0.18 3.79 -11.78
CA GLN A 134 -1.26 3.62 -11.67
C GLN A 134 -1.77 2.30 -12.26
N TRP A 135 -0.98 1.56 -13.06
CA TRP A 135 -1.50 0.35 -13.73
C TRP A 135 -1.75 -0.85 -12.79
N ILE A 136 -1.10 -0.92 -11.62
CA ILE A 136 -1.22 -2.08 -10.70
C ILE A 136 -2.36 -1.92 -9.68
N PHE A 137 -2.85 -0.69 -9.47
CA PHE A 137 -3.96 -0.41 -8.53
C PHE A 137 -5.13 0.36 -9.17
N GLY A 138 -4.99 0.81 -10.42
CA GLY A 138 -6.01 1.54 -11.16
C GLY A 138 -6.94 0.58 -11.88
N LYS A 139 -8.11 0.32 -11.30
CA LYS A 139 -9.25 -0.28 -12.00
C LYS A 139 -9.53 0.53 -13.28
N ASN A 140 -9.38 -0.11 -14.44
CA ASN A 140 -9.75 0.43 -15.74
C ASN A 140 -11.20 0.95 -15.71
N SER A 141 -11.36 2.26 -15.68
CA SER A 141 -12.52 2.94 -16.24
C SER A 141 -12.00 4.03 -17.15
N GLY A 142 -12.38 4.00 -18.42
CA GLY A 142 -11.97 4.95 -19.45
C GLY A 142 -12.48 6.36 -19.20
N LYS A 143 -11.97 7.02 -18.16
CA LYS A 143 -11.91 8.46 -17.95
C LYS A 143 -10.64 8.70 -17.17
N LYS A 144 -9.79 9.58 -17.70
CA LYS A 144 -8.56 10.08 -17.08
C LYS A 144 -8.95 10.85 -15.81
N ASN A 145 -9.39 10.13 -14.78
CA ASN A 145 -9.75 10.71 -13.48
C ASN A 145 -8.45 10.84 -12.70
N ILE A 146 -7.63 11.80 -13.13
CA ILE A 146 -6.72 12.42 -12.18
C ILE A 146 -7.65 13.02 -11.14
N TYR A 147 -7.68 12.44 -9.94
CA TYR A 147 -8.50 12.99 -8.87
C TYR A 147 -8.13 14.46 -8.71
N TYR A 148 -9.09 15.36 -8.87
CA TYR A 148 -8.86 16.81 -8.76
C TYR A 148 -8.16 17.18 -7.45
N SER A 149 -8.39 16.39 -6.39
CA SER A 149 -7.69 16.51 -5.10
C SER A 149 -6.18 16.28 -5.17
N ASP A 150 -5.71 15.42 -6.07
CA ASP A 150 -4.27 15.10 -6.19
C ASP A 150 -3.52 16.19 -6.95
N ILE A 151 -4.22 16.86 -7.87
CA ILE A 151 -3.72 18.01 -8.63
C ILE A 151 -3.49 19.18 -7.68
N GLU A 152 -4.48 19.48 -6.83
CA GLU A 152 -4.37 20.57 -5.87
C GLU A 152 -3.24 20.34 -4.87
N LYS A 153 -3.08 19.13 -4.34
CA LYS A 153 -1.98 18.83 -3.40
C LYS A 153 -0.58 19.06 -3.98
N ASN A 154 -0.45 19.03 -5.30
CA ASN A 154 0.85 19.01 -5.97
C ASN A 154 0.98 20.08 -7.06
N ILE A 155 0.30 21.23 -6.93
CA ILE A 155 0.27 22.24 -8.00
C ILE A 155 1.66 22.59 -8.55
N HIS A 156 2.69 22.60 -7.70
CA HIS A 156 4.06 22.93 -8.07
C HIS A 156 4.69 21.95 -9.07
N LEU A 157 4.29 20.67 -9.04
CA LEU A 157 4.85 19.60 -9.86
C LEU A 157 4.14 19.43 -11.21
N LEU A 158 3.01 20.11 -11.41
CA LEU A 158 2.18 19.92 -12.59
C LEU A 158 2.61 20.77 -13.79
N ASP A 159 2.45 20.16 -14.97
CA ASP A 159 2.51 20.81 -16.28
C ASP A 159 1.10 21.28 -16.67
N PHE A 160 0.77 22.52 -16.29
CA PHE A 160 -0.54 23.10 -16.57
C PHE A 160 -0.78 23.33 -18.07
N GLU A 161 0.25 23.60 -18.87
CA GLU A 161 0.10 23.79 -20.31
C GLU A 161 -0.42 22.51 -20.97
N LYS A 162 0.17 21.37 -20.62
CA LYS A 162 -0.28 20.06 -21.10
C LYS A 162 -1.71 19.77 -20.66
N LEU A 163 -2.01 19.95 -19.37
CA LEU A 163 -3.35 19.68 -18.81
C LEU A 163 -4.44 20.52 -19.48
N ILE A 164 -4.18 21.82 -19.66
CA ILE A 164 -5.11 22.75 -20.33
C ILE A 164 -5.32 22.32 -21.79
N LYS A 165 -4.24 22.02 -22.53
CA LYS A 165 -4.33 21.59 -23.93
C LYS A 165 -5.17 20.32 -24.08
N GLU A 166 -4.94 19.33 -23.23
CA GLU A 166 -5.70 18.08 -23.21
C GLU A 166 -7.19 18.32 -22.91
N SER A 167 -7.51 19.15 -21.91
CA SER A 167 -8.90 19.47 -21.55
C SER A 167 -9.65 20.22 -22.66
N ILE A 168 -8.98 21.13 -23.37
CA ILE A 168 -9.58 21.82 -24.52
C ILE A 168 -9.85 20.83 -25.65
N GLN A 169 -8.90 19.92 -25.95
CA GLN A 169 -9.06 18.91 -26.99
C GLN A 169 -10.17 17.91 -26.69
N SER A 170 -10.41 17.60 -25.41
CA SER A 170 -11.51 16.73 -24.98
C SER A 170 -12.86 17.44 -24.84
N GLY A 171 -12.95 18.74 -25.16
CA GLY A 171 -14.17 19.53 -25.02
C GLY A 171 -14.52 19.94 -23.58
N GLU A 172 -13.64 19.65 -22.62
CA GLU A 172 -13.84 19.88 -21.18
C GLU A 172 -13.46 21.32 -20.80
N LYS A 173 -14.20 22.30 -21.34
CA LYS A 173 -13.91 23.73 -21.18
C LYS A 173 -13.86 24.18 -19.72
N ARG A 174 -14.78 23.67 -18.89
CA ARG A 174 -14.85 23.99 -17.45
C ARG A 174 -13.58 23.52 -16.72
N VAL A 175 -13.08 22.34 -17.08
CA VAL A 175 -11.83 21.79 -16.52
C VAL A 175 -10.62 22.62 -16.95
N ALA A 176 -10.57 23.06 -18.21
CA ALA A 176 -9.50 23.95 -18.67
C ALA A 176 -9.46 25.26 -17.87
N ILE A 177 -10.61 25.86 -17.55
CA ILE A 177 -10.69 27.05 -16.69
C ILE A 177 -10.18 26.77 -15.27
N ARG A 178 -10.51 25.61 -14.68
CA ARG A 178 -9.95 25.22 -13.38
C ARG A 178 -8.43 25.14 -13.41
N TYR A 179 -7.86 24.56 -14.46
CA TYR A 179 -6.41 24.49 -14.61
C TYR A 179 -5.75 25.85 -14.82
N TYR A 180 -6.39 26.78 -15.55
CA TYR A 180 -5.92 28.16 -15.60
C TYR A 180 -5.92 28.83 -14.22
N TYR A 181 -6.95 28.61 -13.40
CA TYR A 181 -7.02 29.16 -12.05
C TYR A 181 -5.92 28.61 -11.14
N LEU A 182 -5.71 27.29 -11.15
CA LEU A 182 -4.63 26.65 -10.37
C LEU A 182 -3.23 27.08 -10.86
N TRP A 183 -3.06 27.29 -12.17
CA TRP A 183 -1.82 27.83 -12.71
C TRP A 183 -1.56 29.28 -12.26
N LEU A 184 -2.60 30.11 -12.22
CA LEU A 184 -2.51 31.45 -11.67
C LEU A 184 -2.04 31.42 -10.21
N LEU A 185 -2.66 30.59 -9.35
CA LEU A 185 -2.23 30.44 -7.95
C LEU A 185 -0.77 29.97 -7.84
N LYS A 186 -0.36 29.00 -8.68
CA LYS A 186 1.05 28.54 -8.74
C LYS A 186 2.00 29.70 -9.05
N VAL A 187 1.71 30.50 -10.07
CA VAL A 187 2.57 31.62 -10.49
C VAL A 187 2.61 32.70 -9.40
N MET A 188 1.46 33.02 -8.80
CA MET A 188 1.38 33.98 -7.70
C MET A 188 2.21 33.52 -6.49
N ALA A 189 2.16 32.23 -6.15
CA ALA A 189 2.97 31.67 -5.07
C ALA A 189 4.47 31.64 -5.39
N GLN A 190 4.84 31.30 -6.63
CA GLN A 190 6.24 31.31 -7.09
C GLN A 190 6.87 32.71 -7.01
N ASN A 191 6.07 33.75 -7.26
CA ASN A 191 6.50 35.14 -7.19
C ASN A 191 6.15 35.82 -5.85
N HIS A 192 5.85 35.05 -4.80
CA HIS A 192 5.65 35.52 -3.43
C HIS A 192 4.50 36.53 -3.25
N TYR A 193 3.51 36.53 -4.15
CA TYR A 193 2.28 37.32 -3.99
C TYR A 193 1.35 36.72 -2.93
N ILE A 194 1.39 35.39 -2.80
CA ILE A 194 0.60 34.60 -1.86
C ILE A 194 1.46 33.46 -1.32
N GLU A 195 1.09 32.91 -0.18
CA GLU A 195 1.58 31.64 0.35
C GLU A 195 0.54 30.56 0.04
N TRP A 196 0.87 29.66 -0.89
CA TRP A 196 -0.06 28.62 -1.32
C TRP A 196 -0.33 27.59 -0.21
N ASP A 197 -1.61 27.30 0.02
CA ASP A 197 -2.11 26.25 0.91
C ASP A 197 -3.43 25.69 0.36
N ILE A 198 -3.58 24.36 0.34
CA ILE A 198 -4.80 23.69 -0.15
C ILE A 198 -6.05 24.01 0.69
N GLU A 199 -5.89 24.36 1.97
CA GLU A 199 -7.01 24.66 2.87
C GLU A 199 -7.47 26.12 2.79
N LYS A 200 -6.71 26.99 2.11
CA LYS A 200 -7.04 28.41 1.93
C LYS A 200 -8.14 28.61 0.90
N THR A 201 -9.04 29.54 1.20
CA THR A 201 -10.10 30.01 0.29
C THR A 201 -9.59 31.12 -0.64
N ASN A 202 -10.34 31.41 -1.70
CA ASN A 202 -10.04 32.55 -2.58
C ASN A 202 -10.03 33.87 -1.81
N SER A 203 -10.84 34.01 -0.77
CA SER A 203 -10.84 35.21 0.08
C SER A 203 -9.54 35.31 0.90
N ASP A 204 -9.02 34.20 1.41
CA ASP A 204 -7.76 34.17 2.16
C ASP A 204 -6.60 34.65 1.28
N TYR A 205 -6.51 34.12 0.06
CA TYR A 205 -5.53 34.58 -0.93
C TYR A 205 -5.65 36.06 -1.30
N LEU A 206 -6.89 36.58 -1.37
CA LEU A 206 -7.12 38.00 -1.65
C LEU A 206 -6.58 38.91 -0.53
N TYR A 207 -6.63 38.47 0.72
CA TYR A 207 -6.12 39.25 1.86
C TYR A 207 -4.59 39.35 1.89
N GLU A 208 -3.89 38.38 1.32
CA GLU A 208 -2.42 38.36 1.25
C GLU A 208 -1.84 39.36 0.25
N LEU A 209 -2.59 39.66 -0.80
CA LEU A 209 -2.19 40.62 -1.83
C LEU A 209 -2.01 42.02 -1.23
N GLN A 210 -0.96 42.72 -1.66
CA GLN A 210 -0.64 44.06 -1.13
C GLN A 210 -1.11 45.18 -2.08
N ARG A 211 -0.94 45.00 -3.40
CA ARG A 211 -1.24 46.04 -4.38
C ARG A 211 -2.74 46.07 -4.72
N PRO A 212 -3.39 47.25 -4.73
CA PRO A 212 -4.81 47.37 -5.08
C PRO A 212 -5.14 46.81 -6.47
N VAL A 213 -4.27 47.04 -7.45
CA VAL A 213 -4.43 46.53 -8.83
C VAL A 213 -4.47 45.01 -8.86
N HIS A 214 -3.59 44.35 -8.10
CA HIS A 214 -3.55 42.89 -8.00
C HIS A 214 -4.77 42.33 -7.29
N LYS A 215 -5.27 43.02 -6.26
CA LYS A 215 -6.53 42.66 -5.58
C LYS A 215 -7.73 42.73 -6.51
N GLU A 216 -7.86 43.80 -7.27
CA GLU A 216 -8.96 43.98 -8.21
C GLU A 216 -8.96 42.89 -9.29
N GLU A 217 -7.80 42.64 -9.89
CA GLU A 217 -7.63 41.59 -10.90
C GLU A 217 -7.96 40.19 -10.34
N PHE A 218 -7.41 39.86 -9.17
CA PHE A 218 -7.64 38.56 -8.54
C PHE A 218 -9.09 38.38 -8.08
N THR A 219 -9.75 39.45 -7.63
CA THR A 219 -11.18 39.43 -7.28
C THR A 219 -12.02 39.07 -8.50
N TYR A 220 -11.76 39.72 -9.64
CA TYR A 220 -12.48 39.44 -10.88
C TYR A 220 -12.26 38.01 -11.38
N LEU A 221 -11.01 37.53 -11.36
CA LEU A 221 -10.67 36.16 -11.77
C LEU A 221 -11.26 35.10 -10.85
N SER A 222 -11.29 35.35 -9.54
CA SER A 222 -11.91 34.45 -8.55
C SER A 222 -13.42 34.40 -8.70
N TYR A 223 -14.07 35.54 -8.97
CA TYR A 223 -15.49 35.59 -9.33
C TYR A 223 -15.77 34.75 -10.58
N LEU A 224 -14.98 34.97 -11.65
CA LEU A 224 -15.12 34.24 -12.90
C LEU A 224 -14.94 32.73 -12.70
N TYR A 225 -13.89 32.32 -12.00
CA TYR A 225 -13.65 30.92 -11.66
C TYR A 225 -14.82 30.31 -10.88
N ASN A 226 -15.28 30.98 -9.81
CA ASN A 226 -16.37 30.45 -8.98
C ASN A 226 -17.66 30.27 -9.79
N TYR A 227 -18.00 31.27 -10.60
CA TYR A 227 -19.18 31.22 -11.46
C TYR A 227 -19.10 30.07 -12.46
N ILE A 228 -17.95 29.87 -13.10
CA ILE A 228 -17.75 28.84 -14.13
C ILE A 228 -17.69 27.43 -13.53
N TRP A 229 -16.95 27.28 -12.43
CA TRP A 229 -16.68 25.97 -11.85
C TRP A 229 -17.84 25.46 -11.01
N TYR A 230 -18.38 26.30 -10.10
CA TYR A 230 -19.45 25.93 -9.19
C TYR A 230 -20.86 26.30 -9.67
N GLY A 231 -20.98 27.13 -10.71
CA GLY A 231 -22.29 27.57 -11.22
C GLY A 231 -23.04 26.55 -12.08
N GLU A 232 -22.48 25.38 -12.36
CA GLU A 232 -23.09 24.29 -13.15
C GLU A 232 -23.56 24.61 -14.58
N PHE A 233 -23.40 25.83 -15.11
CA PHE A 233 -23.81 26.18 -16.47
C PHE A 233 -22.82 25.73 -17.56
N GLU A 234 -23.32 25.41 -18.75
CA GLU A 234 -22.48 25.17 -19.93
C GLU A 234 -21.86 26.49 -20.41
N ILE A 235 -20.57 26.43 -20.76
CA ILE A 235 -19.84 27.57 -21.32
C ILE A 235 -19.84 27.49 -22.84
N ASP A 236 -20.40 28.51 -23.47
CA ASP A 236 -20.26 28.71 -24.91
C ASP A 236 -18.80 29.07 -25.28
N GLU A 237 -18.46 28.92 -26.56
CA GLU A 237 -17.10 29.18 -27.06
C GLU A 237 -16.64 30.63 -26.87
N THR A 238 -17.55 31.59 -27.01
CA THR A 238 -17.22 33.02 -26.90
C THR A 238 -16.88 33.40 -25.46
N THR A 239 -17.64 32.88 -24.50
CA THR A 239 -17.43 33.05 -23.06
C THR A 239 -16.15 32.35 -22.64
N PHE A 240 -15.90 31.13 -23.14
CA PHE A 240 -14.65 30.41 -22.92
C PHE A 240 -13.44 31.23 -23.36
N LYS A 241 -13.45 31.73 -24.61
CA LYS A 241 -12.32 32.49 -25.16
C LYS A 241 -12.03 33.78 -24.40
N LYS A 242 -13.07 34.48 -23.92
CA LYS A 242 -12.90 35.66 -23.06
C LYS A 242 -12.25 35.29 -21.73
N ALA A 243 -12.72 34.24 -21.08
CA ALA A 243 -12.15 33.75 -19.83
C ALA A 243 -10.69 33.28 -20.00
N GLU A 244 -10.44 32.47 -21.03
CA GLU A 244 -9.10 31.99 -21.41
C GLU A 244 -8.12 33.15 -21.57
N ASN A 245 -8.49 34.17 -22.35
CA ASN A 245 -7.62 35.33 -22.57
C ASN A 245 -7.37 36.12 -21.29
N ARG A 246 -8.38 36.26 -20.40
CA ARG A 246 -8.20 36.95 -19.12
C ARG A 246 -7.19 36.22 -18.23
N PHE A 247 -7.33 34.90 -18.08
CA PHE A 247 -6.40 34.10 -17.30
C PHE A 247 -4.97 34.14 -17.86
N LYS A 248 -4.82 34.00 -19.19
CA LYS A 248 -3.50 34.11 -19.85
C LYS A 248 -2.83 35.46 -19.58
N ASN A 249 -3.58 36.54 -19.68
CA ASN A 249 -3.06 37.88 -19.41
C ASN A 249 -2.66 38.03 -17.94
N ALA A 250 -3.49 37.57 -17.00
CA ALA A 250 -3.19 37.63 -15.58
C ALA A 250 -1.93 36.82 -15.22
N ILE A 251 -1.80 35.59 -15.72
CA ILE A 251 -0.61 34.76 -15.54
C ILE A 251 0.64 35.48 -16.05
N LYS A 252 0.55 36.14 -17.21
CA LYS A 252 1.66 36.95 -17.74
C LYS A 252 1.99 38.15 -16.85
N THR A 253 0.99 38.83 -16.28
CA THR A 253 1.19 39.96 -15.36
C THR A 253 1.88 39.51 -14.08
N PHE A 254 1.38 38.45 -13.43
CA PHE A 254 1.97 37.92 -12.19
C PHE A 254 3.30 37.18 -12.39
N SER A 255 3.72 36.94 -13.64
CA SER A 255 5.01 36.31 -13.97
C SER A 255 6.12 37.28 -14.33
N ASN A 256 5.81 38.54 -14.69
CA ASN A 256 6.77 39.50 -15.24
C ASN A 256 7.03 40.71 -14.33
N GLU A 257 6.56 40.68 -13.08
CA GLU A 257 6.86 41.64 -12.02
C GLU A 257 7.64 40.94 -10.90
#